data_AF-A0A0A0HJV6-F1
#
_entry.id   AF-A0A0A0HJV6-F1
#
_cell.length_a   1.000
_cell.length_b   1.000
_cell.length_c   1.000
_cell.angle_alpha   90.00
_cell.angle_beta   90.00
_cell.angle_gamma   90.00
#
_symmetry.space_group_name_H-M   'P 1'
#
loop_
_entity.id
_entity.type
_entity.pdbx_description
1 polymer ?
#
loop_
_entity_poly.entity_id
_entity_poly.type
_entity_poly.pdbx_seq_one_letter_code
_entity_poly.pdbx_strand_id
1 'polypeptide(L)'
;MYSYEERMRAVELYIKLGKCLRAAIRELGYPTKDALKGWYGEYERRQDLAIRSMPRPPKFSAAQKQIALEHYPSQRRCISSTLRALGYPGRATLTAWVREAFEWLAGTATHQASNDV
;
A
#
# COMPACT_ATOMS: atom_id res chain seq x y z
N MET A 1 8.95 -17.43 -7.25
CA MET A 1 8.27 -16.13 -7.40
C MET A 1 8.16 -15.89 -8.90
N TYR A 2 6.95 -15.68 -9.44
CA TYR A 2 6.75 -15.51 -10.88
C TYR A 2 6.96 -14.05 -11.29
N SER A 3 7.60 -13.81 -12.44
CA SER A 3 7.80 -12.48 -12.99
C SER A 3 6.46 -11.83 -13.38
N TYR A 4 6.43 -10.51 -13.57
CA TYR A 4 5.21 -9.84 -14.06
C TYR A 4 4.81 -10.37 -15.45
N GLU A 5 5.79 -10.57 -16.33
CA GLU A 5 5.56 -11.08 -17.68
C GLU A 5 4.98 -12.50 -17.70
N GLU A 6 5.50 -13.39 -16.85
CA GLU A 6 4.98 -14.76 -16.69
C GLU A 6 3.54 -14.75 -16.20
N ARG A 7 3.22 -13.86 -15.25
CA ARG A 7 1.86 -13.68 -14.71
C ARG A 7 0.89 -13.16 -15.77
N MET A 8 1.30 -12.16 -16.55
CA MET A 8 0.50 -11.61 -17.63
C MET A 8 0.26 -12.63 -18.75
N ARG A 9 1.29 -13.36 -19.19
CA ARG A 9 1.15 -14.44 -20.17
C ARG A 9 0.15 -15.51 -19.72
N ALA A 10 0.21 -15.90 -18.44
CA ALA A 10 -0.72 -16.88 -17.89
C ALA A 10 -2.17 -16.39 -17.89
N VAL A 11 -2.40 -15.11 -17.55
CA VAL A 11 -3.73 -14.50 -17.57
C VAL A 11 -4.27 -14.34 -18.99
N GLU A 12 -3.44 -13.89 -19.94
CA GLU A 12 -3.83 -13.78 -21.35
C GLU A 12 -4.20 -15.14 -21.94
N LEU A 13 -3.39 -16.16 -21.68
CA LEU A 13 -3.66 -17.50 -22.16
C LEU A 13 -4.95 -18.06 -21.54
N TYR A 14 -5.17 -17.82 -20.24
CA TYR A 14 -6.39 -18.21 -19.56
C TYR A 14 -7.64 -17.58 -20.20
N ILE A 15 -7.58 -16.31 -20.60
CA ILE A 15 -8.66 -15.62 -21.32
C ILE A 15 -8.85 -16.21 -22.72
N LYS A 16 -7.76 -16.41 -23.47
CA LYS A 16 -7.79 -17.01 -24.82
C LYS A 16 -8.42 -18.41 -24.82
N LEU A 17 -8.17 -19.21 -23.79
CA LEU A 17 -8.72 -20.56 -23.61
C LEU A 17 -10.13 -20.58 -23.01
N GLY A 18 -10.84 -19.45 -22.98
CA GLY A 18 -12.21 -19.39 -22.46
C GLY A 18 -12.31 -19.66 -20.96
N LYS A 19 -11.32 -19.22 -20.18
CA LYS A 19 -11.25 -19.41 -18.72
C LYS A 19 -11.05 -20.87 -18.29
N CYS A 20 -10.37 -21.67 -19.11
CA CYS A 20 -10.02 -23.06 -18.79
C CYS A 20 -8.69 -23.19 -18.03
N LEU A 21 -8.74 -23.23 -16.69
CA LEU A 21 -7.56 -23.35 -15.80
C LEU A 21 -6.63 -24.52 -16.18
N ARG A 22 -7.19 -25.72 -16.38
CA ARG A 22 -6.40 -26.92 -16.68
C ARG A 22 -5.64 -26.80 -18.01
N ALA A 23 -6.25 -26.17 -19.00
CA ALA A 23 -5.64 -26.00 -20.31
C ALA A 23 -4.45 -25.04 -20.24
N ALA A 24 -4.61 -23.89 -19.56
CA ALA A 24 -3.53 -22.92 -19.36
C ALA A 24 -2.34 -23.53 -18.58
N ILE A 25 -2.61 -24.31 -17.53
CA ILE A 25 -1.56 -24.97 -16.73
C ILE A 25 -0.84 -26.05 -17.53
N ARG A 26 -1.57 -26.83 -18.34
CA ARG A 26 -0.96 -27.87 -19.19
C ARG A 26 -0.07 -27.26 -20.27
N GLU A 27 -0.46 -26.10 -20.81
CA GLU A 27 0.27 -25.43 -21.88
C GLU A 27 1.51 -24.68 -21.38
N LEU A 28 1.44 -24.04 -20.21
CA LEU A 28 2.56 -23.27 -19.65
C LEU A 28 3.47 -24.10 -18.72
N GLY A 29 2.99 -25.20 -18.13
CA GLY A 29 3.73 -26.00 -17.14
C GLY A 29 3.84 -25.34 -15.75
N TYR A 30 3.31 -24.13 -15.63
CA TYR A 30 3.07 -23.32 -14.44
C TYR A 30 1.82 -22.48 -14.76
N PRO A 31 1.25 -21.64 -13.89
CA PRO A 31 1.32 -21.54 -12.43
C PRO A 31 0.40 -22.55 -11.73
N THR A 32 0.27 -22.47 -10.40
CA THR A 32 -0.75 -23.23 -9.67
C THR A 32 -2.17 -22.68 -9.92
N LYS A 33 -3.18 -23.53 -9.71
CA LYS A 33 -4.60 -23.16 -9.86
C LYS A 33 -4.96 -21.89 -9.10
N ASP A 34 -4.49 -21.76 -7.86
CA ASP A 34 -4.83 -20.64 -6.99
C ASP A 34 -4.12 -19.35 -7.38
N ALA A 35 -2.87 -19.46 -7.85
CA ALA A 35 -2.14 -18.32 -8.39
C ALA A 35 -2.84 -17.73 -9.63
N LEU A 36 -3.25 -18.58 -10.58
CA LEU A 36 -3.93 -18.12 -11.80
C LEU A 36 -5.29 -17.46 -11.49
N LYS A 37 -6.05 -18.00 -10.52
CA LYS A 37 -7.28 -17.35 -10.05
C LYS A 37 -7.02 -15.99 -9.41
N GLY A 38 -5.99 -15.89 -8.57
CA GLY A 38 -5.61 -14.64 -7.93
C GLY A 38 -5.21 -13.56 -8.93
N TRP A 39 -4.38 -13.93 -9.92
CA TRP A 39 -3.97 -13.02 -10.99
C TRP A 39 -5.17 -12.61 -11.84
N TYR A 40 -5.99 -13.54 -12.29
CA TYR A 40 -7.18 -13.20 -13.08
C TYR A 40 -8.14 -12.25 -12.35
N GLY A 41 -8.39 -12.46 -11.05
CA GLY A 41 -9.23 -11.57 -10.25
C GLY A 41 -8.60 -10.21 -9.94
N GLU A 42 -7.28 -10.07 -10.02
CA GLU A 42 -6.59 -8.78 -9.97
C GLU A 42 -6.69 -8.06 -11.33
N TYR A 43 -6.46 -8.79 -12.41
CA TYR A 43 -6.61 -8.31 -13.78
C TYR A 43 -8.04 -7.81 -14.07
N GLU A 44 -9.08 -8.52 -13.64
CA GLU A 44 -10.48 -8.10 -13.85
C GLU A 44 -10.82 -6.78 -13.14
N ARG A 45 -10.21 -6.51 -11.98
CA ARG A 45 -10.46 -5.29 -11.20
C ARG A 45 -9.77 -4.05 -11.74
N ARG A 46 -8.62 -4.21 -12.42
CA ARG A 46 -7.73 -3.08 -12.75
C ARG A 46 -7.31 -3.05 -14.23
N GLN A 47 -7.75 -4.04 -15.01
CA GLN A 47 -7.23 -4.37 -16.34
C GLN A 47 -5.71 -4.57 -16.40
N ASP A 48 -5.08 -4.78 -15.23
CA ASP A 48 -3.65 -4.94 -15.08
C ASP A 48 -3.32 -5.72 -13.79
N LEU A 49 -2.19 -6.44 -13.81
CA LEU A 49 -1.66 -7.17 -12.65
C LEU A 49 -0.73 -6.26 -11.86
N ALA A 50 -0.91 -6.12 -10.54
CA ALA A 50 0.05 -5.32 -9.79
C ALA A 50 1.44 -5.95 -9.83
N ILE A 51 2.44 -5.15 -10.23
CA ILE A 51 3.86 -5.53 -10.23
C ILE A 51 4.30 -5.93 -8.80
N ARG A 52 3.68 -5.35 -7.77
CA ARG A 52 3.87 -5.65 -6.35
C ARG A 52 2.53 -5.83 -5.64
N SER A 53 2.50 -6.70 -4.63
CA SER A 53 1.36 -6.84 -3.71
C SER A 53 0.92 -5.44 -3.26
N MET A 54 -0.33 -5.07 -3.55
CA MET A 54 -0.82 -3.75 -3.18
C MET A 54 -0.68 -3.55 -1.66
N PRO A 55 -0.29 -2.35 -1.21
CA PRO A 55 -0.30 -2.03 0.21
C PRO A 55 -1.68 -2.36 0.78
N ARG A 56 -1.72 -3.11 1.87
CA ARG A 56 -3.00 -3.34 2.57
C ARG A 56 -3.63 -2.00 2.88
N PRO A 57 -4.97 -1.88 2.76
CA PRO A 57 -5.64 -0.65 3.13
C PRO A 57 -5.19 -0.24 4.54
N PRO A 58 -4.82 1.04 4.74
CA PRO A 58 -4.30 1.48 6.02
C PRO A 58 -5.35 1.21 7.10
N LYS A 59 -4.89 0.72 8.26
CA LYS A 59 -5.77 0.39 9.41
C LYS A 59 -6.55 1.60 9.95
N PHE A 60 -6.09 2.80 9.63
CA PHE A 60 -6.68 4.05 10.07
C PHE A 60 -6.89 4.96 8.86
N SER A 61 -8.01 5.68 8.86
CA SER A 61 -8.31 6.68 7.85
C SER A 61 -7.36 7.88 7.94
N ALA A 62 -7.20 8.62 6.85
CA ALA A 62 -6.43 9.86 6.83
C ALA A 62 -7.01 10.89 7.82
N ALA A 63 -8.33 10.95 7.97
CA ALA A 63 -9.00 11.81 8.95
C ALA A 63 -8.61 11.47 10.40
N GLN A 64 -8.58 10.16 10.74
CA GLN A 64 -8.13 9.71 12.06
C GLN A 64 -6.66 10.06 12.34
N LYS A 65 -5.80 9.97 11.32
CA LYS A 65 -4.39 10.40 11.41
C LYS A 65 -4.31 11.90 11.71
N GLN A 66 -5.08 12.71 10.98
CA GLN A 66 -5.08 14.17 11.13
C GLN A 66 -5.55 14.61 12.53
N ILE A 67 -6.67 14.06 13.01
CA ILE A 67 -7.19 14.32 14.38
C ILE A 67 -6.13 13.98 15.43
N ALA A 68 -5.45 12.83 15.29
CA ALA A 68 -4.40 12.43 16.23
C ALA A 68 -3.18 13.38 16.21
N LEU A 69 -2.80 13.88 15.04
CA LEU A 69 -1.71 14.84 14.88
C LEU A 69 -2.07 16.23 15.42
N GLU A 70 -3.32 16.68 15.27
CA GLU A 70 -3.80 17.96 15.80
C GLU A 70 -3.92 17.96 17.32
N HIS A 71 -4.32 16.84 17.93
CA HIS A 71 -4.39 16.71 19.39
C HIS A 71 -3.02 16.60 20.07
N TYR A 72 -1.98 16.19 19.34
CA TYR A 72 -0.62 16.02 19.87
C TYR A 72 0.00 17.32 20.43
N PRO A 73 0.01 18.46 19.71
CA PRO A 73 0.52 19.73 20.25
C PRO A 73 -0.34 20.29 21.40
N SER A 74 -1.66 20.10 21.36
CA SER A 74 -2.58 20.56 22.42
C SER A 74 -2.32 19.87 23.76
N GLN A 75 -1.77 18.65 23.76
CA GLN A 75 -1.53 17.83 24.95
C GLN A 75 -0.05 17.77 25.36
N ARG A 76 0.66 18.89 25.22
CA ARG A 76 2.07 19.03 25.66
C ARG A 76 3.03 18.05 24.94
N ARG A 77 2.70 17.62 23.72
CA ARG A 77 3.51 16.68 22.93
C ARG A 77 3.74 15.33 23.65
N CYS A 78 2.77 14.90 24.45
CA CYS A 78 2.85 13.63 25.17
C CYS A 78 2.02 12.54 24.48
N ILE A 79 2.70 11.55 23.89
CA ILE A 79 2.06 10.39 23.24
C ILE A 79 1.06 9.70 24.19
N SER A 80 1.43 9.47 25.45
CA SER A 80 0.57 8.79 26.42
C SER A 80 -0.72 9.55 26.71
N SER A 81 -0.66 10.90 26.71
CA SER A 81 -1.85 11.73 26.87
C SER A 81 -2.78 11.59 25.66
N THR A 82 -2.22 11.70 24.45
CA THR A 82 -2.99 11.61 23.20
C THR A 82 -3.69 10.26 23.07
N LEU A 83 -3.01 9.18 23.47
CA LEU A 83 -3.59 7.84 23.52
C LEU A 83 -4.73 7.72 24.54
N ARG A 84 -4.59 8.32 25.73
CA ARG A 84 -5.64 8.31 26.75
C ARG A 84 -6.86 9.12 26.32
N ALA A 85 -6.68 10.19 25.54
CA ALA A 85 -7.75 11.02 25.05
C ALA A 85 -8.50 10.41 23.85
N LEU A 86 -7.79 9.76 22.92
CA LEU A 86 -8.38 9.26 21.67
C LEU A 86 -8.68 7.75 21.69
N GLY A 87 -8.00 6.96 22.52
CA GLY A 87 -8.15 5.50 22.56
C GLY A 87 -7.56 4.75 21.35
N TYR A 88 -7.07 5.47 20.33
CA TYR A 88 -6.39 4.99 19.14
C TYR A 88 -5.41 6.08 18.62
N PRO A 89 -4.47 5.79 17.71
CA PRO A 89 -3.95 4.47 17.31
C PRO A 89 -3.04 3.88 18.41
N GLY A 90 -2.32 2.78 18.18
CA GLY A 90 -1.30 2.31 19.14
C GLY A 90 -0.10 3.26 19.26
N ARG A 91 0.66 3.17 20.37
CA ARG A 91 1.84 4.01 20.66
C ARG A 91 2.85 4.06 19.51
N ALA A 92 3.19 2.91 18.94
CA ALA A 92 4.14 2.82 17.82
C ALA A 92 3.63 3.55 16.56
N THR A 93 2.34 3.40 16.25
CA THR A 93 1.70 4.06 15.10
C THR A 93 1.66 5.57 15.27
N LEU A 94 1.27 6.07 16.45
CA LEU A 94 1.26 7.50 16.73
C LEU A 94 2.69 8.09 16.66
N THR A 95 3.68 7.35 17.16
CA THR A 95 5.09 7.77 17.09
C THR A 95 5.58 7.87 15.64
N ALA A 96 5.22 6.91 14.79
CA ALA A 96 5.55 6.95 13.37
C ALA A 96 4.89 8.15 12.67
N TRP A 97 3.61 8.42 12.94
CA TRP A 97 2.91 9.57 12.37
C TRP A 97 3.51 10.91 12.80
N VAL A 98 3.87 11.05 14.08
CA VAL A 98 4.57 12.23 14.59
C VAL A 98 5.91 12.39 13.89
N ARG A 99 6.73 11.33 13.79
CA ARG A 99 8.02 11.41 13.07
C ARG A 99 7.83 11.85 11.61
N GLU A 100 6.92 11.23 10.89
CA GLU A 100 6.61 11.57 9.49
C GLU A 100 6.13 13.03 9.34
N ALA A 101 5.25 13.50 10.23
CA ALA A 101 4.71 14.85 10.19
C ALA A 101 5.75 15.93 10.57
N PHE A 102 6.65 15.63 11.51
CA PHE A 102 7.69 16.56 11.96
C PHE A 102 8.98 16.47 11.11
N GLU A 103 9.22 15.39 10.38
CA GLU A 103 10.27 15.29 9.34
C GLU A 103 10.02 16.31 8.21
N TRP A 104 8.76 16.62 7.89
CA TRP A 104 8.41 17.65 6.91
C TRP A 104 8.80 19.08 7.35
N LEU A 105 8.81 19.36 8.66
CA LEU A 105 9.24 20.66 9.21
C LEU A 105 10.75 20.83 9.26
N ALA A 106 11.53 19.73 9.24
CA ALA A 106 12.99 19.79 9.14
C ALA A 106 13.48 19.85 7.67
N GLY A 107 12.67 19.38 6.72
CA GLY A 107 13.00 19.38 5.29
C GLY A 107 12.75 20.72 4.55
N THR A 108 11.96 21.64 5.11
CA THR A 108 11.70 22.96 4.50
C THR A 108 12.88 23.93 4.60
N ALA A 109 13.99 23.56 5.25
CA ALA A 109 15.20 24.39 5.35
C ALA A 109 16.24 24.13 4.25
N THR A 110 16.06 23.14 3.37
CA THR A 110 17.12 22.73 2.42
C THR A 110 16.71 22.80 0.94
N HIS A 111 15.65 23.54 0.59
CA HIS A 111 15.36 23.82 -0.82
C HIS A 111 15.07 25.31 -1.09
N GLN A 112 15.92 26.18 -0.54
CA GLN A 112 16.03 27.57 -0.98
C GLN A 112 17.51 27.91 -1.23
N ALA A 113 18.11 27.24 -2.21
CA ALA A 113 19.34 27.68 -2.85
C ALA A 113 19.29 27.21 -4.31
N SER A 114 19.35 28.16 -5.24
CA SER A 114 19.25 28.00 -6.71
C SER A 114 17.85 28.25 -7.29
N ASN A 115 17.35 29.46 -7.14
CA ASN A 115 16.93 30.22 -8.33
C ASN A 115 16.82 31.71 -7.95
N ASP A 116 17.90 32.47 -8.13
CA ASP A 116 17.84 33.91 -8.40
C ASP A 116 19.20 34.39 -8.91
N VAL A 117 19.19 34.78 -10.19
CA VAL A 117 20.16 35.57 -10.99
C VAL A 117 21.48 34.94 -11.40
#